data_AF-A0AAV8X6L0-F1
#
_entry.id   AF-A0AAV8X6L0-F1
#
_cell.length_a   1.000
_cell.length_b   1.000
_cell.length_c   1.000
_cell.angle_alpha   90.00
_cell.angle_beta   90.00
_cell.angle_gamma   90.00
#
_symmetry.space_group_name_H-M   'P 1'
#
loop_
_entity.id
_entity.type
_entity.pdbx_description
1 polymer ?
#
loop_
_entity_poly.entity_id
_entity_poly.type
_entity_poly.pdbx_seq_one_letter_code
_entity_poly.pdbx_strand_id
1 'polypeptide(L)'
;MNIFDLSIKVVNILNFFITYGDNFLPTPGSYDELYYEVIRMHQVFDNIYSMGLRYSMGDGDFKEDALKLNNALFNVRAIIKHFNPKIEQWLVSANLSTPNEEQILEIVKKKL
;
A
#
# COMPACT_ATOMS: atom_id res chain seq x y z
N MET A 1 -16.58 18.75 2.79
CA MET A 1 -16.29 17.47 2.09
C MET A 1 -15.63 16.54 3.08
N ASN A 2 -16.15 15.31 3.24
CA ASN A 2 -15.58 14.34 4.16
C ASN A 2 -14.30 13.74 3.56
N ILE A 3 -13.15 13.97 4.20
CA ILE A 3 -11.85 13.48 3.70
C ILE A 3 -11.77 11.94 3.68
N PHE A 4 -12.53 11.26 4.55
CA PHE A 4 -12.60 9.81 4.60
C PHE A 4 -13.28 9.26 3.35
N ASP A 5 -14.38 9.88 2.89
CA ASP A 5 -15.08 9.47 1.66
C ASP A 5 -14.18 9.57 0.42
N LEU A 6 -13.45 10.68 0.27
CA LEU A 6 -12.47 10.83 -0.82
C LEU A 6 -11.36 9.78 -0.72
N SER A 7 -10.81 9.57 0.47
CA SER A 7 -9.74 8.58 0.69
C SER A 7 -10.21 7.16 0.36
N ILE A 8 -11.43 6.78 0.77
CA ILE A 8 -12.03 5.49 0.46
C ILE A 8 -12.14 5.31 -1.06
N LYS A 9 -12.63 6.33 -1.79
CA LYS A 9 -12.73 6.27 -3.26
C LYS A 9 -11.37 6.04 -3.93
N VAL A 10 -10.34 6.76 -3.50
CA VAL A 10 -8.97 6.58 -4.02
C VAL A 10 -8.43 5.19 -3.72
N VAL A 11 -8.56 4.72 -2.47
CA VAL A 11 -8.09 3.39 -2.06
C VAL A 11 -8.86 2.28 -2.79
N ASN A 12 -10.15 2.47 -3.06
CA ASN A 12 -10.93 1.50 -3.83
C ASN A 12 -10.47 1.38 -5.28
N ILE A 13 -10.01 2.47 -5.89
CA ILE A 13 -9.37 2.40 -7.22
C ILE A 13 -8.12 1.52 -7.14
N LEU A 14 -7.25 1.73 -6.14
CA LEU A 14 -6.06 0.89 -5.94
C LEU A 14 -6.44 -0.58 -5.70
N ASN A 15 -7.45 -0.84 -4.86
CA ASN A 15 -7.94 -2.19 -4.61
C ASN A 15 -8.46 -2.86 -5.88
N PHE A 16 -9.10 -2.10 -6.78
CA PHE A 16 -9.54 -2.63 -8.07
C PHE A 16 -8.35 -3.14 -8.90
N PHE A 17 -7.26 -2.37 -8.99
CA PHE A 17 -6.02 -2.81 -9.66
C PHE A 17 -5.35 -3.99 -8.94
N ILE A 18 -5.28 -3.97 -7.60
CA ILE A 18 -4.65 -5.05 -6.83
C ILE A 18 -5.41 -6.37 -6.98
N THR A 19 -6.74 -6.34 -6.88
CA THR A 19 -7.57 -7.55 -6.85
C THR A 19 -7.89 -8.08 -8.25
N TYR A 20 -8.10 -7.19 -9.23
CA TYR A 20 -8.60 -7.57 -10.55
C TYR A 20 -7.64 -7.25 -11.69
N GLY A 21 -6.45 -6.71 -11.40
CA GLY A 21 -5.46 -6.32 -12.41
C GLY A 21 -5.12 -7.41 -13.42
N ASP A 22 -5.18 -8.69 -13.05
CA ASP A 22 -4.91 -9.83 -13.95
C ASP A 22 -5.85 -9.85 -15.15
N ASN A 23 -7.01 -9.18 -15.05
CA ASN A 23 -8.00 -9.11 -16.11
C ASN A 23 -7.77 -7.97 -17.12
N PHE A 24 -6.96 -6.95 -16.79
CA PHE A 24 -6.87 -5.73 -17.63
C PHE A 24 -5.53 -4.99 -17.59
N LEU A 25 -4.59 -5.36 -16.71
CA LEU A 25 -3.22 -4.89 -16.79
C LEU A 25 -2.55 -5.54 -18.01
N PRO A 26 -1.78 -4.78 -18.81
CA PRO A 26 -1.34 -5.22 -20.12
C PRO A 26 -0.28 -6.33 -20.04
N THR A 27 0.47 -6.42 -18.94
CA THR A 27 1.53 -7.41 -18.74
C THR A 27 1.66 -7.80 -17.27
N PRO A 28 2.24 -8.98 -16.96
CA PRO A 28 2.62 -9.33 -15.59
C PRO A 28 3.59 -8.33 -14.96
N GLY A 29 4.45 -7.67 -15.75
CA GLY A 29 5.37 -6.64 -15.26
C GLY A 29 4.66 -5.40 -14.72
N SER A 30 3.46 -5.09 -15.24
CA SER A 30 2.64 -3.98 -14.75
C SER A 30 2.15 -4.21 -13.30
N TYR A 31 2.06 -5.46 -12.84
CA TYR A 31 1.82 -5.76 -11.42
C TYR A 31 3.03 -5.43 -10.55
N ASP A 32 4.22 -5.72 -11.05
CA ASP A 32 5.45 -5.48 -10.30
C ASP A 32 5.69 -3.96 -10.16
N GLU A 33 5.41 -3.20 -11.21
CA GLU A 33 5.41 -1.72 -11.19
C GLU A 33 4.36 -1.15 -10.22
N LEU A 34 3.14 -1.69 -10.22
CA LEU A 34 2.10 -1.29 -9.26
C LEU A 34 2.55 -1.54 -7.81
N TYR A 35 3.09 -2.73 -7.53
CA TYR A 35 3.55 -3.08 -6.19
C TYR A 35 4.76 -2.24 -5.78
N TYR A 36 5.69 -1.99 -6.71
CA TYR A 36 6.80 -1.07 -6.51
C TYR A 36 6.32 0.31 -6.08
N GLU A 37 5.37 0.92 -6.79
CA GLU A 37 4.87 2.25 -6.44
C GLU A 37 4.12 2.27 -5.09
N VAL A 38 3.36 1.22 -4.78
CA VAL A 38 2.72 1.07 -3.46
C VAL A 38 3.75 1.01 -2.34
N ILE A 39 4.82 0.24 -2.52
CA ILE A 39 5.91 0.11 -1.56
C ILE A 39 6.68 1.43 -1.44
N ARG A 40 7.04 2.05 -2.56
CA ARG A 40 7.77 3.32 -2.59
C ARG A 40 7.04 4.42 -1.84
N MET A 41 5.70 4.44 -1.96
CA MET A 41 4.83 5.43 -1.33
C MET A 41 4.23 4.94 0.01
N HIS A 42 4.77 3.88 0.63
CA HIS A 42 4.15 3.24 1.80
C HIS A 42 3.84 4.21 2.95
N GLN A 43 4.69 5.21 3.18
CA GLN A 43 4.51 6.23 4.23
C GLN A 43 3.19 7.00 4.09
N VAL A 44 2.71 7.24 2.86
CA VAL A 44 1.41 7.90 2.64
C VAL A 44 0.30 7.02 3.20
N PHE A 45 0.33 5.72 2.91
CA PHE A 45 -0.68 4.78 3.39
C PHE A 45 -0.60 4.57 4.90
N ASP A 46 0.61 4.55 5.48
CA ASP A 46 0.80 4.47 6.93
C ASP A 46 0.22 5.70 7.66
N ASN A 47 0.39 6.89 7.08
CA ASN A 47 -0.18 8.13 7.61
C ASN A 47 -1.71 8.15 7.52
N ILE A 48 -2.28 7.74 6.38
CA ILE A 48 -3.74 7.66 6.19
C ILE A 48 -4.34 6.63 7.16
N TYR A 49 -3.70 5.46 7.32
CA TYR A 49 -4.13 4.44 8.26
C TYR A 49 -4.07 4.93 9.70
N SER A 50 -2.98 5.62 10.09
CA SER A 50 -2.83 6.19 11.43
C SER A 50 -3.90 7.26 11.72
N MET A 51 -4.22 8.08 10.73
CA MET A 51 -5.33 9.03 10.81
C MET A 51 -6.67 8.29 10.99
N GLY A 52 -6.97 7.28 10.16
CA GLY A 52 -8.18 6.49 10.26
C GLY A 52 -8.32 5.82 11.63
N LEU A 53 -7.24 5.23 12.17
CA LEU A 53 -7.25 4.66 13.52
C LEU A 53 -7.64 5.69 14.59
N ARG A 54 -7.02 6.87 14.57
CA ARG A 54 -7.30 7.94 15.54
C ARG A 54 -8.78 8.31 15.58
N TYR A 55 -9.43 8.47 14.43
CA TYR A 55 -10.84 8.85 14.36
C TYR A 55 -11.78 7.68 14.65
N SER A 56 -11.38 6.44 14.33
CA SER A 56 -12.17 5.25 14.62
C SER A 56 -12.26 4.89 16.11
N MET A 57 -11.26 5.32 16.91
CA MET A 57 -11.20 5.08 18.35
C MET A 57 -11.90 6.16 19.18
N GLY A 58 -12.29 7.28 18.58
CA GLY A 58 -13.06 8.34 19.25
C GLY A 58 -14.57 8.13 19.12
N ASP A 59 -15.34 9.05 19.71
CA ASP A 59 -16.80 9.11 19.60
C ASP A 59 -17.27 10.31 18.78
N GLY A 60 -16.53 10.62 17.70
CA GLY A 60 -16.86 11.71 16.77
C GLY A 60 -17.71 11.26 15.58
N ASP A 61 -18.30 12.23 14.89
CA ASP A 61 -19.20 12.04 13.75
C ASP A 61 -18.60 11.23 12.59
N PHE A 62 -17.27 11.14 12.50
CA PHE A 62 -16.54 10.43 11.44
C PHE A 62 -16.04 9.03 11.82
N LYS A 63 -16.42 8.50 12.98
CA LYS A 63 -15.97 7.19 13.50
C LYS A 63 -16.17 6.06 12.48
N GLU A 64 -17.39 5.95 11.96
CA GLU A 64 -17.76 4.89 11.00
C GLU A 64 -17.03 5.03 9.67
N ASP A 65 -16.86 6.25 9.16
CA ASP A 65 -16.14 6.48 7.91
C ASP A 65 -14.64 6.20 8.07
N ALA A 66 -14.07 6.51 9.22
CA ALA A 66 -12.69 6.19 9.56
C ALA A 66 -12.45 4.67 9.67
N LEU A 67 -13.40 3.92 10.25
CA LEU A 67 -13.38 2.45 10.27
C LEU A 67 -13.43 1.88 8.84
N LYS A 68 -14.33 2.38 8.00
CA LYS A 68 -14.43 1.97 6.59
C LYS A 68 -13.14 2.23 5.82
N LEU A 69 -12.51 3.40 6.03
CA LEU A 69 -11.22 3.72 5.42
C LEU A 69 -10.12 2.73 5.84
N ASN A 70 -10.01 2.43 7.14
CA ASN A 70 -9.03 1.46 7.63
C ASN A 70 -9.22 0.07 7.04
N ASN A 71 -10.47 -0.36 6.88
CA ASN A 71 -10.80 -1.63 6.24
C ASN A 71 -10.45 -1.61 4.73
N ALA A 72 -10.72 -0.51 4.04
CA ALA A 72 -10.36 -0.36 2.62
C ALA A 72 -8.84 -0.44 2.39
N LEU A 73 -8.02 0.02 3.34
CA LEU A 73 -6.56 -0.02 3.27
C LEU A 73 -5.95 -1.42 3.45
N PHE A 74 -6.75 -2.45 3.77
CA PHE A 74 -6.25 -3.78 4.12
C PHE A 74 -5.30 -4.37 3.07
N ASN A 75 -5.68 -4.40 1.79
CA ASN A 75 -4.86 -5.00 0.73
C ASN A 75 -3.54 -4.24 0.51
N VAL A 76 -3.62 -2.91 0.47
CA VAL A 76 -2.44 -2.04 0.33
C VAL A 76 -1.44 -2.29 1.46
N ARG A 77 -1.93 -2.36 2.70
CA ARG A 77 -1.09 -2.66 3.86
C ARG A 77 -0.54 -4.08 3.86
N ALA A 78 -1.28 -5.05 3.32
CA ALA A 78 -0.81 -6.42 3.18
C ALA A 78 0.41 -6.51 2.24
N ILE A 79 0.38 -5.77 1.12
CA ILE A 79 1.51 -5.66 0.19
C ILE A 79 2.72 -5.05 0.90
N ILE A 80 2.55 -3.88 1.53
CA ILE A 80 3.63 -3.19 2.26
C ILE A 80 4.24 -4.10 3.33
N LYS A 81 3.41 -4.73 4.17
CA LYS A 81 3.85 -5.63 5.24
C LYS A 81 4.59 -6.85 4.70
N HIS A 82 4.27 -7.31 3.50
CA HIS A 82 4.92 -8.45 2.87
C HIS A 82 6.32 -8.10 2.34
N PHE A 83 6.47 -6.93 1.71
CA PHE A 83 7.69 -6.57 0.99
C PHE A 83 8.68 -5.75 1.82
N ASN A 84 8.23 -4.84 2.69
CA ASN A 84 9.14 -3.98 3.47
C ASN A 84 10.19 -4.79 4.25
N PRO A 85 9.85 -5.86 5.00
CA PRO A 85 10.85 -6.63 5.73
C PRO A 85 11.88 -7.30 4.82
N LYS A 86 11.47 -7.73 3.61
CA LYS A 86 12.36 -8.34 2.62
C LYS A 86 13.34 -7.32 2.04
N ILE A 87 12.85 -6.11 1.78
CA ILE A 87 13.67 -5.00 1.29
C ILE A 87 14.69 -4.59 2.36
N GLU A 88 14.26 -4.46 3.61
CA GLU A 88 15.14 -4.16 4.75
C GLU A 88 16.22 -5.23 4.92
N GLN A 89 15.86 -6.52 4.87
CA GLN A 89 16.83 -7.61 4.94
C GLN A 89 17.83 -7.58 3.78
N TRP A 90 17.35 -7.31 2.57
CA TRP A 90 18.20 -7.20 1.39
C TRP A 90 19.18 -6.02 1.51
N LEU A 91 18.71 -4.85 1.95
CA LEU A 91 19.54 -3.67 2.20
C LEU A 91 20.67 -3.95 3.18
N VAL A 92 20.35 -4.63 4.29
CA VAL A 92 21.35 -5.06 5.28
C VAL A 92 22.39 -5.98 4.64
N SER A 93 21.97 -6.96 3.83
CA SER A 93 22.88 -7.90 3.16
C SER A 93 23.77 -7.24 2.10
N ALA A 94 23.26 -6.19 1.43
CA ALA A 94 23.97 -5.43 0.41
C ALA A 94 24.81 -4.29 0.98
N ASN A 95 24.77 -4.07 2.30
CA ASN A 95 25.38 -2.93 2.99
C ASN A 95 24.95 -1.58 2.39
N LEU A 96 23.68 -1.47 2.02
CA LEU A 96 23.05 -0.27 1.47
C LEU A 96 22.04 0.30 2.47
N SER A 97 21.90 1.63 2.49
CA SER A 97 20.91 2.31 3.32
C SER A 97 19.64 2.69 2.56
N THR A 98 19.71 2.81 1.23
CA THR A 98 18.57 3.21 0.38
C THR A 98 18.62 2.41 -0.92
N PRO A 99 17.53 1.72 -1.31
CA PRO A 99 17.45 1.00 -2.58
C PRO A 99 17.08 1.95 -3.72
N ASN A 100 17.55 1.68 -4.92
CA ASN A 100 17.03 2.31 -6.15
C ASN A 100 15.81 1.54 -6.70
N GLU A 101 15.19 2.08 -7.76
CA GLU A 101 14.01 1.50 -8.39
C GLU A 101 14.24 0.06 -8.89
N GLU A 102 15.29 -0.14 -9.68
CA GLU A 102 15.64 -1.45 -10.25
C GLU A 102 15.80 -2.52 -9.16
N GLN A 103 16.46 -2.15 -8.05
CA GLN A 103 16.69 -3.04 -6.90
C GLN A 103 15.40 -3.44 -6.20
N ILE A 104 14.44 -2.52 -6.02
CA ILE A 104 13.13 -2.89 -5.45
C ILE A 104 12.36 -3.75 -6.45
N LEU A 105 12.37 -3.41 -7.74
CA LEU A 105 11.69 -4.19 -8.77
C LEU A 105 12.22 -5.62 -8.84
N GLU A 106 13.52 -5.85 -8.66
CA GLU A 106 14.07 -7.21 -8.57
C GLU A 106 13.50 -8.00 -7.39
N ILE A 107 13.33 -7.36 -6.23
CA ILE A 107 12.76 -8.00 -5.03
C ILE A 107 11.28 -8.30 -5.24
N VAL A 108 10.54 -7.38 -5.87
CA VAL A 108 9.11 -7.57 -6.20
C VAL A 108 8.92 -8.68 -7.22
N LYS A 109 9.73 -8.70 -8.29
CA LYS A 109 9.70 -9.71 -9.36
C LYS A 109 10.05 -11.12 -8.90
N LYS A 110 10.88 -11.25 -7.86
CA LYS A 110 11.20 -12.54 -7.27
C LYS A 110 10.00 -13.22 -6.58
N LYS A 111 8.81 -12.58 -6.54
CA LYS A 111 7.50 -13.09 -6.04
C LYS A 111 7.62 -14.40 -5.24
N LEU A 112 8.09 -14.26 -4.00
CA LEU A 112 8.31 -15.32 -2.99
C LEU A 112 9.44 -16.32 -3.29
#